data_AF-A0A0J7IS10-F1
#
_entry.id   AF-A0A0J7IS10-F1
#
_cell.length_a   1.000
_cell.length_b   1.000
_cell.length_c   1.000
_cell.angle_alpha   90.00
_cell.angle_beta   90.00
_cell.angle_gamma   90.00
#
_symmetry.space_group_name_H-M   'P 1'
#
loop_
_entity.id
_entity.type
_entity.pdbx_description
1 polymer ?
#
loop_
_entity_poly.entity_id
_entity_poly.type
_entity_poly.pdbx_seq_one_letter_code
_entity_poly.pdbx_strand_id
1 'polypeptide(L)'
;MKTLPIAITFGLFGAVAVTVSFSQEWPTWVMFIAWVSFYIFGKTWRSSLWVFLQIVLGMCMAVLIQLTAGLLGQLIGTLGFAVSVFLYIGSLAYIARTKTLNNIPAWFLGLIILFGVHPPLEPLPILQILIPIAAGFVFAWLNNMAVEKIHGYQSQKS
;
A
#
# COMPACT_ATOMS: atom_id res chain seq x y z
N MET A 1 23.37 -16.54 18.59
CA MET A 1 22.67 -15.26 18.33
C MET A 1 21.29 -15.56 17.77
N LYS A 2 20.22 -15.40 18.56
CA LYS A 2 18.85 -15.80 18.16
C LYS A 2 18.31 -15.00 16.94
N THR A 3 18.94 -13.87 16.59
CA THR A 3 18.52 -12.95 15.52
C THR A 3 19.01 -13.29 14.10
N LEU A 4 20.08 -14.08 13.96
CA LEU A 4 20.68 -14.34 12.63
C LEU A 4 19.71 -15.06 11.66
N PRO A 5 18.96 -16.11 12.06
CA PRO A 5 18.03 -16.78 11.14
C PRO A 5 16.88 -15.88 10.68
N ILE A 6 16.44 -14.95 11.55
CA ILE A 6 15.39 -13.97 11.22
C ILE A 6 15.92 -13.01 10.16
N ALA A 7 17.14 -12.48 10.34
CA ALA A 7 17.76 -11.58 9.37
C ALA A 7 17.93 -12.24 7.99
N ILE A 8 18.39 -13.50 7.95
CA ILE A 8 18.49 -14.28 6.71
C ILE A 8 17.12 -14.42 6.03
N THR A 9 16.07 -14.68 6.81
CA THR A 9 14.71 -14.85 6.29
C THR A 9 14.21 -13.56 5.65
N PHE A 10 14.30 -12.42 6.36
CA PHE A 10 13.93 -11.11 5.81
C PHE A 10 14.72 -10.80 4.53
N GLY A 11 16.03 -11.04 4.53
CA GLY A 11 16.89 -10.82 3.37
C GLY A 11 16.51 -11.68 2.16
N LEU A 12 16.24 -12.98 2.39
CA LEU A 12 15.84 -13.92 1.34
C LEU A 12 14.51 -13.50 0.70
N PHE A 13 13.47 -13.25 1.51
CA PHE A 13 12.18 -12.82 1.00
C PHE A 13 12.27 -11.48 0.28
N GLY A 14 13.07 -10.53 0.80
CA GLY A 14 13.32 -9.25 0.14
C GLY A 14 13.98 -9.43 -1.23
N ALA A 15 15.02 -10.28 -1.33
CA ALA A 15 15.70 -10.57 -2.58
C ALA A 15 14.78 -11.22 -3.62
N VAL A 16 13.96 -12.19 -3.19
CA VAL A 16 12.97 -12.84 -4.08
C VAL A 16 11.95 -11.82 -4.57
N ALA A 17 11.40 -11.00 -3.68
CA ALA A 17 10.39 -10.02 -4.05
C ALA A 17 10.93 -9.00 -5.06
N VAL A 18 12.14 -8.48 -4.83
CA VAL A 18 12.81 -7.57 -5.77
C VAL A 18 13.08 -8.23 -7.12
N THR A 19 13.51 -9.49 -7.12
CA THR A 19 13.73 -10.25 -8.37
C THR A 19 12.43 -10.41 -9.14
N VAL A 20 11.34 -10.78 -8.47
CA VAL A 20 10.01 -10.92 -9.07
C VAL A 20 9.52 -9.58 -9.61
N SER A 21 9.58 -8.50 -8.82
CA SER A 21 9.08 -7.20 -9.26
C SER A 21 9.86 -6.66 -10.46
N PHE A 22 11.18 -6.83 -10.50
CA PHE A 22 11.97 -6.46 -11.68
C PHE A 22 11.66 -7.33 -12.89
N SER A 23 11.51 -8.65 -12.72
CA SER A 23 11.18 -9.56 -13.83
C SER A 23 9.83 -9.26 -14.49
N GLN A 24 8.90 -8.67 -13.73
CA GLN A 24 7.57 -8.31 -14.19
C GLN A 24 7.42 -6.81 -14.47
N GLU A 25 8.51 -6.04 -14.41
CA GLU A 25 8.55 -4.58 -14.59
C GLU A 25 7.60 -3.81 -13.67
N TRP A 26 7.33 -4.34 -12.48
CA TRP A 26 6.51 -3.67 -11.49
C TRP A 26 7.29 -2.57 -10.78
N PRO A 27 6.62 -1.48 -10.35
CA PRO A 27 7.21 -0.53 -9.43
C PRO A 27 7.53 -1.22 -8.10
N THR A 28 8.79 -1.64 -7.92
CA THR A 28 9.25 -2.39 -6.74
C THR A 28 8.92 -1.69 -5.43
N TRP A 29 8.97 -0.35 -5.41
CA TRP A 29 8.63 0.46 -4.23
C TRP A 29 7.14 0.37 -3.84
N VAL A 30 6.22 0.19 -4.80
CA VAL A 30 4.77 0.02 -4.51
C VAL A 30 4.54 -1.27 -3.75
N MET A 31 5.18 -2.35 -4.20
CA MET A 31 5.14 -3.64 -3.50
C MET A 31 5.74 -3.53 -2.09
N PHE A 32 6.84 -2.80 -1.92
CA PHE A 32 7.41 -2.56 -0.58
C PHE A 32 6.51 -1.70 0.32
N ILE A 33 5.81 -0.69 -0.21
CA ILE A 33 4.82 0.06 0.57
C ILE A 33 3.74 -0.89 1.10
N ALA A 34 3.20 -1.76 0.25
CA ALA A 34 2.20 -2.74 0.67
C ALA A 34 2.76 -3.71 1.73
N TRP A 35 3.99 -4.20 1.53
CA TRP A 35 4.67 -5.04 2.51
C TRP A 35 4.84 -4.33 3.86
N VAL A 36 5.37 -3.12 3.88
CA VAL A 36 5.58 -2.35 5.11
C VAL A 36 4.24 -2.05 5.78
N SER A 37 3.18 -1.75 4.99
CA SER A 37 1.84 -1.50 5.53
C SER A 37 1.28 -2.70 6.30
N PHE A 38 1.56 -3.92 5.86
CA PHE A 38 1.19 -5.15 6.58
C PHE A 38 1.80 -5.18 7.99
N TYR A 39 3.08 -4.83 8.12
CA TYR A 39 3.75 -4.83 9.43
C TYR A 39 3.32 -3.68 10.33
N ILE A 40 2.99 -2.51 9.77
CA ILE A 40 2.57 -1.34 10.55
C ILE A 40 1.14 -1.51 11.07
N PHE A 41 0.22 -1.97 10.22
CA PHE A 41 -1.22 -1.87 10.51
C PHE A 41 -1.88 -3.18 10.95
N GLY A 42 -1.12 -4.28 10.99
CA GLY A 42 -1.52 -5.49 11.69
C GLY A 42 -1.29 -6.75 10.87
N LYS A 43 -0.59 -7.70 11.51
CA LYS A 43 -0.17 -8.98 10.93
C LYS A 43 -1.28 -10.01 10.76
N THR A 44 -2.54 -9.69 11.07
CA THR A 44 -3.66 -10.63 10.88
C THR A 44 -4.20 -10.52 9.47
N TRP A 45 -4.70 -11.63 8.92
CA TRP A 45 -5.33 -11.63 7.59
C TRP A 45 -6.47 -10.62 7.49
N ARG A 46 -7.33 -10.54 8.53
CA ARG A 46 -8.47 -9.63 8.58
C ARG A 46 -8.04 -8.16 8.62
N SER A 47 -7.07 -7.79 9.45
CA SER A 47 -6.54 -6.42 9.49
C SER A 47 -5.89 -6.04 8.16
N SER A 48 -5.12 -6.96 7.56
CA SER A 48 -4.44 -6.75 6.28
C SER A 48 -5.42 -6.50 5.15
N LEU A 49 -6.54 -7.23 5.10
CA LEU A 49 -7.58 -7.02 4.10
C LEU A 49 -8.22 -5.63 4.20
N TRP A 50 -8.48 -5.14 5.43
CA TRP A 50 -9.00 -3.79 5.64
C TRP A 50 -7.99 -2.71 5.22
N VAL A 51 -6.70 -2.91 5.52
CA VAL A 51 -5.63 -1.99 5.10
C VAL A 51 -5.51 -1.98 3.58
N PHE A 52 -5.50 -3.15 2.94
CA PHE A 52 -5.50 -3.28 1.48
C PHE A 52 -6.67 -2.52 0.87
N LEU A 53 -7.89 -2.72 1.38
CA LEU A 53 -9.07 -2.02 0.89
C LEU A 53 -8.92 -0.49 1.03
N GLN A 54 -8.39 0.00 2.14
CA GLN A 54 -8.18 1.43 2.35
C GLN A 54 -7.09 2.01 1.45
N ILE A 55 -6.05 1.25 1.12
CA ILE A 55 -5.06 1.62 0.10
C ILE A 55 -5.74 1.75 -1.27
N VAL A 56 -6.57 0.77 -1.65
CA VAL A 56 -7.31 0.80 -2.93
C VAL A 56 -8.27 2.00 -2.98
N LEU A 57 -9.01 2.26 -1.91
CA LEU A 57 -9.89 3.42 -1.83
C LEU A 57 -9.11 4.74 -1.85
N GLY A 58 -7.91 4.79 -1.25
CA GLY A 58 -6.97 5.89 -1.38
C GLY A 58 -6.56 6.13 -2.84
N MET A 59 -6.25 5.06 -3.59
CA MET A 59 -5.98 5.19 -5.03
C MET A 59 -7.20 5.74 -5.79
N CYS A 60 -8.41 5.22 -5.53
CA CYS A 60 -9.63 5.75 -6.12
C CYS A 60 -9.80 7.25 -5.82
N MET A 61 -9.50 7.67 -4.59
CA MET A 61 -9.54 9.08 -4.20
C MET A 61 -8.50 9.92 -4.99
N ALA A 62 -7.29 9.42 -5.21
CA ALA A 62 -6.30 10.12 -6.03
C ALA A 62 -6.72 10.24 -7.51
N VAL A 63 -7.42 9.25 -8.07
CA VAL A 63 -8.03 9.35 -9.41
C VAL A 63 -9.06 10.47 -9.42
N LEU A 64 -9.97 10.50 -8.44
CA LEU A 64 -11.01 11.52 -8.32
C LEU A 64 -10.42 12.93 -8.15
N ILE A 65 -9.34 13.06 -7.39
CA ILE A 65 -8.59 14.32 -7.27
C ILE A 65 -8.11 14.79 -8.64
N GLN A 66 -7.49 13.93 -9.44
CA GLN A 66 -6.96 14.31 -10.75
C GLN A 66 -8.07 14.67 -11.76
N LEU A 67 -9.17 13.92 -11.77
CA LEU A 67 -10.31 14.21 -12.63
C LEU A 67 -10.96 15.55 -12.26
N THR A 68 -11.19 15.78 -10.98
CA THR A 68 -11.77 17.04 -10.48
C THR A 68 -10.82 18.21 -10.68
N ALA A 69 -9.50 17.98 -10.57
CA ALA A 69 -8.50 19.00 -10.83
C ALA A 69 -8.51 19.45 -12.28
N GLY A 70 -8.71 18.54 -13.24
CA GLY A 70 -8.88 18.87 -14.64
C GLY A 70 -10.11 19.75 -14.89
N LEU A 71 -11.25 19.40 -14.29
CA LEU A 71 -12.49 20.17 -14.37
C LEU A 71 -12.35 21.55 -13.72
N LEU A 72 -11.85 21.61 -12.49
CA LEU A 72 -11.61 22.89 -11.80
C LEU A 72 -10.52 23.71 -12.47
N GLY A 73 -9.55 23.07 -13.12
CA GLY A 73 -8.51 23.75 -13.90
C GLY A 73 -9.08 24.62 -15.02
N GLN A 74 -10.20 24.21 -15.61
CA GLN A 74 -10.92 25.00 -16.62
C GLN A 74 -11.64 26.22 -16.02
N LEU A 75 -11.99 26.20 -14.74
CA LEU A 75 -12.76 27.25 -14.07
C LEU A 75 -11.88 28.24 -13.29
N ILE A 76 -10.91 27.72 -12.53
CA ILE A 76 -10.09 28.48 -11.58
C ILE A 76 -8.57 28.33 -11.85
N GLY A 77 -8.20 27.79 -13.01
CA GLY A 77 -6.81 27.69 -13.43
C GLY A 77 -5.96 26.79 -12.54
N THR A 78 -4.75 27.23 -12.22
CA THR A 78 -3.75 26.44 -11.47
C THR A 78 -4.20 26.04 -10.05
N LEU A 79 -5.21 26.72 -9.49
CA LEU A 79 -5.77 26.37 -8.19
C LEU A 79 -6.64 25.09 -8.22
N GLY A 80 -7.03 24.60 -9.40
CA GLY A 80 -7.93 23.45 -9.54
C GLY A 80 -7.41 22.19 -8.84
N PHE A 81 -6.11 21.94 -8.89
CA PHE A 81 -5.51 20.80 -8.18
C PHE A 81 -5.55 20.97 -6.66
N ALA A 82 -5.12 22.13 -6.15
CA ALA A 82 -5.11 22.39 -4.71
C ALA A 82 -6.51 22.32 -4.09
N VAL A 83 -7.51 22.87 -4.78
CA VAL A 83 -8.92 22.80 -4.35
C VAL A 83 -9.43 21.35 -4.38
N SER A 84 -9.10 20.57 -5.41
CA SER A 84 -9.48 19.16 -5.46
C SER A 84 -8.89 18.37 -4.30
N VAL A 85 -7.59 18.54 -4.03
CA VAL A 85 -6.92 17.91 -2.88
C VAL A 85 -7.59 18.30 -1.57
N PHE A 86 -7.88 19.60 -1.38
CA PHE A 86 -8.57 20.09 -0.18
C PHE A 86 -9.94 19.42 0.01
N LEU A 87 -10.75 19.33 -1.04
CA LEU A 87 -12.07 18.71 -0.98
C LEU A 87 -11.99 17.23 -0.61
N TYR A 88 -11.14 16.46 -1.28
CA TYR A 88 -11.08 15.01 -1.07
C TYR A 88 -10.38 14.64 0.24
N ILE A 89 -9.23 15.25 0.57
CA ILE A 89 -8.55 15.00 1.85
C ILE A 89 -9.39 15.54 3.01
N GLY A 90 -10.04 16.69 2.85
CA GLY A 90 -11.00 17.21 3.83
C GLY A 90 -12.15 16.23 4.06
N SER A 91 -12.71 15.64 2.99
CA SER A 91 -13.75 14.62 3.09
C SER A 91 -13.28 13.33 3.78
N LEU A 92 -12.02 12.94 3.57
CA LEU A 92 -11.42 11.75 4.19
C LEU A 92 -11.48 11.82 5.72
N ALA A 93 -11.30 12.99 6.32
CA ALA A 93 -11.40 13.17 7.77
C ALA A 93 -12.79 12.79 8.32
N TYR A 94 -13.85 12.90 7.51
CA TYR A 94 -15.18 12.45 7.87
C TYR A 94 -15.37 10.94 7.63
N ILE A 95 -14.90 10.43 6.49
CA ILE A 95 -14.98 8.99 6.15
C ILE A 95 -14.22 8.14 7.19
N ALA A 96 -13.08 8.63 7.66
CA ALA A 96 -12.25 7.95 8.65
C ALA A 96 -12.86 7.87 10.05
N ARG A 97 -14.03 8.47 10.30
CA ARG A 97 -14.77 8.29 11.57
C ARG A 97 -15.53 6.96 11.64
N THR A 98 -15.59 6.21 10.54
CA THR A 98 -16.24 4.89 10.52
C THR A 98 -15.43 3.84 11.27
N LYS A 99 -16.07 2.78 11.78
CA LYS A 99 -15.37 1.73 12.54
C LYS A 99 -14.38 0.91 11.71
N THR A 100 -14.55 0.87 10.38
CA THR A 100 -13.86 -0.04 9.48
C THR A 100 -12.87 0.63 8.53
N LEU A 101 -13.04 1.92 8.23
CA LEU A 101 -12.22 2.67 7.26
C LEU A 101 -11.43 3.82 7.89
N ASN A 102 -11.06 3.67 9.17
CA ASN A 102 -10.44 4.71 10.00
C ASN A 102 -8.91 4.81 9.90
N ASN A 103 -8.25 3.97 9.12
CA ASN A 103 -6.79 3.99 9.02
C ASN A 103 -6.36 5.01 7.96
N ILE A 104 -6.42 6.29 8.34
CA ILE A 104 -6.01 7.43 7.51
C ILE A 104 -4.64 7.20 6.84
N PRO A 105 -3.59 6.74 7.54
CA PRO A 105 -2.32 6.39 6.89
C PRO A 105 -2.44 5.43 5.70
N ALA A 106 -3.29 4.39 5.78
CA ALA A 106 -3.49 3.45 4.67
C ALA A 106 -4.12 4.13 3.44
N TRP A 107 -5.06 5.05 3.64
CA TRP A 107 -5.61 5.88 2.55
C TRP A 107 -4.52 6.73 1.90
N PHE A 108 -3.67 7.37 2.70
CA PHE A 108 -2.55 8.15 2.20
C PHE A 108 -1.52 7.31 1.44
N LEU A 109 -1.26 6.06 1.84
CA LEU A 109 -0.42 5.15 1.07
C LEU A 109 -1.01 4.91 -0.33
N GLY A 110 -2.34 4.77 -0.46
CA GLY A 110 -3.02 4.70 -1.76
C GLY A 110 -2.83 5.96 -2.61
N LEU A 111 -2.98 7.14 -2.00
CA LEU A 111 -2.72 8.43 -2.67
C LEU A 111 -1.27 8.53 -3.16
N ILE A 112 -0.31 8.19 -2.29
CA ILE A 112 1.13 8.21 -2.58
C ILE A 112 1.47 7.23 -3.71
N ILE A 113 0.89 6.03 -3.71
CA ILE A 113 1.09 5.05 -4.77
C ILE A 113 0.63 5.62 -6.10
N LEU A 114 -0.62 6.10 -6.20
CA LEU A 114 -1.14 6.57 -7.47
C LEU A 114 -0.41 7.82 -7.99
N PHE A 115 -0.14 8.80 -7.12
CA PHE A 115 0.60 10.00 -7.51
C PHE A 115 2.07 9.71 -7.84
N GLY A 116 2.70 8.77 -7.12
CA GLY A 116 4.07 8.38 -7.36
C GLY A 116 4.25 7.60 -8.65
N VAL A 117 3.32 6.69 -8.98
CA VAL A 117 3.33 5.93 -10.25
C VAL A 117 2.87 6.77 -11.43
N HIS A 118 2.04 7.79 -11.19
CA HIS A 118 1.50 8.68 -12.22
C HIS A 118 0.97 7.93 -13.46
N PRO A 119 0.12 6.88 -13.28
CA PRO A 119 -0.40 6.13 -14.41
C PRO A 119 -1.32 7.00 -15.27
N PRO A 120 -1.50 6.68 -16.56
CA PRO A 120 -2.60 7.22 -17.35
C PRO A 120 -3.92 7.02 -16.60
N LEU A 121 -4.84 8.00 -16.70
CA LEU A 121 -6.17 7.95 -16.05
C LEU A 121 -7.14 7.04 -16.80
N GLU A 122 -6.68 5.84 -17.13
CA GLU A 122 -7.43 4.76 -17.75
C GLU A 122 -7.60 3.63 -16.75
N PRO A 123 -8.73 2.88 -16.79
CA PRO A 123 -8.97 1.82 -15.80
C PRO A 123 -7.88 0.75 -15.76
N LEU A 124 -7.34 0.34 -16.92
CA LEU A 124 -6.42 -0.80 -17.00
C LEU A 124 -5.06 -0.52 -16.35
N PRO A 125 -4.34 0.58 -16.66
CA PRO A 125 -3.10 0.94 -15.95
C PRO A 125 -3.27 1.08 -14.44
N ILE A 126 -4.39 1.64 -13.98
CA ILE A 126 -4.68 1.79 -12.56
C ILE A 126 -4.89 0.42 -11.89
N LEU A 127 -5.64 -0.49 -12.53
CA LEU A 127 -5.87 -1.84 -12.03
C LEU A 127 -4.59 -2.68 -12.01
N GLN A 128 -3.67 -2.47 -12.95
CA GLN A 128 -2.37 -3.16 -12.96
C GLN A 128 -1.53 -2.87 -11.71
N ILE A 129 -1.67 -1.70 -11.10
CA ILE A 129 -0.99 -1.33 -9.84
C ILE A 129 -1.45 -2.22 -8.66
N LEU A 130 -2.66 -2.80 -8.73
CA LEU A 130 -3.13 -3.72 -7.69
C LEU A 130 -2.29 -4.99 -7.61
N ILE A 131 -1.65 -5.39 -8.70
CA ILE A 131 -0.81 -6.60 -8.76
C ILE A 131 0.41 -6.47 -7.81
N PRO A 132 1.28 -5.44 -7.92
CA PRO A 132 2.38 -5.28 -6.98
C PRO A 132 1.91 -5.02 -5.54
N ILE A 133 0.77 -4.35 -5.32
CA ILE A 133 0.22 -4.18 -3.96
C ILE A 133 -0.14 -5.54 -3.36
N ALA A 134 -0.91 -6.36 -4.09
CA ALA A 134 -1.31 -7.69 -3.65
C ALA A 134 -0.08 -8.59 -3.41
N ALA A 135 0.89 -8.56 -4.32
CA ALA A 135 2.16 -9.26 -4.17
C ALA A 135 2.89 -8.84 -2.89
N GLY A 136 2.92 -7.54 -2.57
CA GLY A 136 3.54 -7.02 -1.35
C GLY A 136 2.91 -7.58 -0.08
N PHE A 137 1.58 -7.67 0.00
CA PHE A 137 0.88 -8.32 1.11
C PHE A 137 1.19 -9.82 1.20
N VAL A 138 1.24 -10.52 0.06
CA VAL A 138 1.57 -11.95 0.01
C VAL A 138 2.99 -12.21 0.50
N PHE A 139 3.98 -11.45 0.01
CA PHE A 139 5.36 -11.59 0.45
C PHE A 139 5.52 -11.25 1.95
N ALA A 140 4.84 -10.22 2.43
CA ALA A 140 4.84 -9.87 3.84
C ALA A 140 4.27 -10.98 4.73
N TRP A 141 3.16 -11.57 4.29
CA TRP A 141 2.52 -12.68 4.96
C TRP A 141 3.44 -13.91 5.03
N LEU A 142 4.00 -14.33 3.89
CA LEU A 142 4.92 -15.47 3.83
C LEU A 142 6.17 -15.25 4.69
N ASN A 143 6.74 -14.05 4.64
CA ASN A 143 7.89 -13.71 5.48
C ASN A 143 7.52 -13.76 6.97
N ASN A 144 6.36 -13.20 7.35
CA ASN A 144 5.91 -13.24 8.74
C ASN A 144 5.68 -14.69 9.23
N MET A 145 5.06 -15.55 8.41
CA MET A 145 4.89 -16.98 8.74
C MET A 145 6.24 -17.68 8.98
N ALA A 146 7.24 -17.41 8.14
CA ALA A 146 8.58 -17.98 8.29
C ALA A 146 9.26 -17.50 9.58
N VAL A 147 9.18 -16.20 9.86
CA VAL A 147 9.74 -15.58 11.07
C VAL A 147 9.07 -16.13 12.34
N GLU A 148 7.75 -16.24 12.37
CA GLU A 148 7.01 -16.80 13.52
C GLU A 148 7.40 -18.26 13.79
N LYS A 149 7.57 -19.07 12.74
CA LYS A 149 8.02 -20.46 12.88
C LYS A 149 9.44 -20.55 13.47
N ILE A 150 10.34 -19.67 13.04
CA ILE A 150 11.71 -19.61 13.58
C ILE A 150 11.70 -19.20 15.05
N HIS A 151 10.91 -18.18 15.41
CA HIS A 151 10.74 -17.75 16.80
C HIS A 151 10.22 -18.89 17.68
N GLY A 152 9.17 -19.60 17.26
CA GLY A 152 8.60 -20.73 18.00
C GLY A 152 9.62 -21.84 18.27
N TYR A 153 10.44 -22.19 17.27
CA TYR A 153 11.49 -23.19 17.42
C TYR A 153 12.60 -22.75 18.38
N GLN A 154 12.97 -21.47 18.37
CA GLN A 154 14.00 -20.95 19.28
C GLN A 154 13.52 -20.84 20.74
N SER A 155 12.23 -20.62 20.96
CA SER A 155 11.63 -20.58 22.31
C SER A 155 11.52 -21.97 22.94
N GLN A 156 11.31 -23.04 22.15
CA GLN A 156 11.27 -24.42 22.65
C GLN A 156 12.65 -25.01 23.01
N LYS A 157 13.73 -24.46 22.46
CA LYS A 157 15.11 -24.90 22.72
C LYS A 157 15.81 -24.17 23.88
N SER A 158 15.13 -23.20 24.49
CA SER A 158 15.63 -22.36 25.59
C SER A 158 15.09 -22.81 26.93
#